data_AF-X0U1P9-F1
#
_entry.id   AF-X0U1P9-F1
#
_cell.length_a   1.000
_cell.length_b   1.000
_cell.length_c   1.000
_cell.angle_alpha   90.00
_cell.angle_beta   90.00
_cell.angle_gamma   90.00
#
_symmetry.space_group_name_H-M   'P 1'
#
loop_
_entity.id
_entity.type
_entity.pdbx_description
1 polymer ?
#
loop_
_entity_poly.entity_id
_entity_poly.type
_entity_poly.pdbx_seq_one_letter_code
_entity_poly.pdbx_strand_id
1 'polypeptide(L)' 'MKAIIVGVGDELIAGQTVNTNSAHLSHELGRLGIETLAHWTIGDCRGDIAAAVTKAAE' A
#
# COMPACT_ATOMS: atom_id res chain seq x y z
N MET A 1 -3.61 13.19 -10.63
CA MET A 1 -3.19 11.77 -10.72
C MET A 1 -3.67 11.06 -9.46
N LYS A 2 -3.99 9.76 -9.53
CA LYS A 2 -4.47 8.98 -8.37
C LYS A 2 -3.51 7.84 -8.09
N ALA A 3 -3.42 7.41 -6.83
CA ALA A 3 -2.54 6.34 -6.38
C ALA A 3 -3.21 5.42 -5.37
N ILE A 4 -2.76 4.17 -5.34
CA ILE A 4 -3.04 3.19 -4.29
C ILE A 4 -1.69 2.77 -3.72
N ILE A 5 -1.58 2.70 -2.40
CA ILE A 5 -0.36 2.22 -1.73
C ILE A 5 -0.56 0.77 -1.32
N VAL A 6 0.32 -0.11 -1.77
CA VAL A 6 0.34 -1.53 -1.39
C VAL A 6 1.52 -1.78 -0.45
N GLY A 7 1.23 -1.97 0.84
CA GLY A 7 2.18 -2.45 1.84
C GLY A 7 2.23 -3.98 1.83
N VAL A 8 3.44 -4.53 1.86
CA VAL A 8 3.71 -5.98 1.78
C VAL A 8 4.51 -6.37 3.02
N GLY A 9 4.04 -7.37 3.75
CA GLY A 9 4.69 -7.89 4.95
C GLY A 9 3.72 -8.64 5.86
N ASP A 10 4.01 -9.91 6.16
CA ASP A 10 3.18 -10.73 7.06
C ASP A 10 3.12 -10.13 8.48
N GLU A 11 4.19 -9.46 8.93
CA GLU A 11 4.25 -8.76 10.22
C GLU A 11 3.32 -7.54 10.30
N LEU A 12 3.02 -6.92 9.17
CA LEU A 12 2.06 -5.83 9.07
C LEU A 12 0.63 -6.36 9.19
N ILE A 13 0.34 -7.51 8.56
CA ILE A 13 -0.94 -8.21 8.68
C ILE A 13 -1.16 -8.71 10.11
N ALA A 14 -0.13 -9.31 10.70
CA ALA A 14 -0.18 -9.81 12.07
C ALA A 14 -0.21 -8.70 13.13
N GLY A 15 -0.05 -7.43 12.74
CA GLY A 15 -0.05 -6.28 13.65
C GLY A 15 1.17 -6.21 14.57
N GLN A 16 2.23 -6.95 14.27
CA GLN A 16 3.50 -6.90 15.02
C GLN A 16 4.25 -5.60 14.73
N THR A 17 4.07 -5.07 13.51
CA THR A 17 4.63 -3.80 13.07
C THR A 17 3.51 -2.90 12.58
N VAL A 18 3.48 -1.65 13.05
CA VAL A 18 2.54 -0.64 12.58
C VAL A 18 2.95 -0.16 11.19
N ASN A 19 2.04 -0.17 10.22
CA ASN A 19 2.31 0.31 8.86
C ASN A 19 2.41 1.85 8.80
N THR A 20 3.55 2.39 9.23
CA THR A 20 3.88 3.81 9.14
C THR A 20 4.32 4.23 7.73
N ASN A 21 4.76 3.27 6.91
CA ASN A 21 5.19 3.50 5.52
C ASN A 21 4.04 4.06 4.67
N SER A 22 2.83 3.49 4.76
CA SER A 22 1.68 4.00 4.01
C SER A 22 1.29 5.42 4.42
N ALA A 23 1.40 5.76 5.71
CA ALA A 23 1.16 7.11 6.19
C ALA A 23 2.18 8.11 5.62
N HIS A 24 3.47 7.77 5.67
CA HIS A 24 4.54 8.61 5.12
C HIS A 24 4.37 8.83 3.60
N LEU A 25 4.16 7.76 2.84
CA LEU A 25 3.99 7.84 1.39
C LEU A 25 2.73 8.62 0.99
N SER A 26 1.61 8.46 1.70
CA SER A 26 0.40 9.23 1.39
C SER A 26 0.60 10.73 1.60
N HIS A 27 1.37 11.12 2.61
CA HIS A 27 1.73 12.51 2.82
C HIS A 27 2.59 13.05 1.67
N GLU A 28 3.63 12.32 1.27
CA GLU A 28 4.51 12.73 0.17
C GLU A 28 3.78 12.79 -1.18
N LEU A 29 2.90 11.83 -1.48
CA LEU A 29 2.03 11.87 -2.66
C LEU A 29 1.12 13.10 -2.65
N GLY A 30 0.52 13.43 -1.50
CA GLY A 30 -0.29 14.63 -1.33
C GLY A 30 0.48 15.92 -1.63
N ARG A 31 1.74 16.01 -1.19
CA ARG A 31 2.63 17.15 -1.50
C ARG A 31 2.91 17.30 -3.00
N LEU A 32 2.86 16.20 -3.75
CA LEU A 32 3.01 16.16 -5.21
C LEU A 32 1.68 16.36 -5.95
N GLY A 33 0.57 16.58 -5.24
CA GLY A 33 -0.76 16.71 -5.86
C GLY A 33 -1.34 15.39 -6.38
N ILE A 34 -0.86 14.26 -5.85
CA ILE A 34 -1.36 12.92 -6.20
C ILE A 34 -2.31 12.47 -5.08
N GLU A 35 -3.56 12.17 -5.43
CA GLU A 35 -4.58 11.72 -4.49
C GLU A 35 -4.39 10.23 -4.17
N THR A 36 -4.15 9.90 -2.90
CA THR A 36 -4.15 8.51 -2.44
C THR A 36 -5.57 8.04 -2.18
N LEU A 37 -6.03 7.03 -2.93
CA LEU A 37 -7.40 6.51 -2.83
C LEU A 37 -7.55 5.46 -1.73
N ALA A 38 -6.52 4.63 -1.53
CA ALA A 38 -6.55 3.53 -0.57
C ALA A 38 -5.14 3.08 -0.17
N HIS A 39 -5.03 2.49 1.02
CA HIS A 39 -3.87 1.72 1.46
C HIS A 39 -4.29 0.26 1.61
N TRP A 40 -3.59 -0.65 0.95
CA TRP A 40 -3.76 -2.09 1.11
C TRP A 40 -2.55 -2.65 1.83
N THR A 41 -2.78 -3.55 2.80
CA THR A 41 -1.72 -4.35 3.41
C THR A 41 -1.98 -5.79 3.02
N ILE A 42 -0.97 -6.47 2.51
CA ILE A 42 -1.02 -7.87 2.08
C ILE A 42 0.19 -8.63 2.63
N GLY A 43 0.09 -9.96 2.68
CA GLY A 43 1.20 -10.83 3.06
C GLY A 43 2.24 -11.00 1.96
N ASP A 44 3.32 -11.71 2.27
CA ASP A 44 4.51 -11.87 1.42
C ASP A 44 4.36 -12.94 0.32
N CYS A 45 3.13 -13.40 0.08
CA CYS A 45 2.84 -14.35 -0.98
C CYS A 45 2.90 -13.68 -2.35
N ARG A 46 3.73 -14.22 -3.24
CA ARG A 46 3.87 -13.73 -4.63
C ARG A 46 2.53 -13.60 -5.37
N GLY A 47 1.61 -14.54 -5.15
CA GLY A 47 0.28 -14.51 -5.78
C GLY A 47 -0.54 -13.31 -5.34
N ASP A 48 -0.54 -13.03 -4.04
CA ASP A 48 -1.29 -11.92 -3.44
C ASP A 48 -0.70 -10.57 -3.86
N ILE A 49 0.63 -10.47 -3.93
CA ILE A 49 1.32 -9.28 -4.45
C ILE A 49 0.94 -9.01 -5.89
N ALA A 50 0.99 -10.02 -6.76
CA ALA A 50 0.62 -9.86 -8.16
C ALA A 50 -0.86 -9.45 -8.32
N ALA A 51 -1.76 -10.05 -7.56
CA ALA A 51 -3.18 -9.72 -7.58
C ALA A 51 -3.44 -8.29 -7.09
N ALA A 52 -2.79 -7.87 -6.01
CA ALA A 52 -2.91 -6.52 -5.47
C ALA A 52 -2.38 -5.47 -6.45
N VAL A 53 -1.20 -5.67 -7.05
CA VAL A 53 -0.67 -4.74 -8.05
C VAL A 53 -1.57 -4.64 -9.27
N THR A 54 -2.08 -5.78 -9.76
CA THR A 54 -3.00 -5.80 -10.91
C THR A 54 -4.27 -5.01 -10.59
N LYS A 55 -4.90 -5.27 -9.44
CA LYS A 55 -6.11 -4.57 -9.00
C LYS A 55 -5.87 -3.07 -8.76
N ALA A 56 -4.68 -2.68 -8.31
CA ALA A 56 -4.33 -1.28 -8.08
C ALA A 56 -4.14 -0.49 -9.39
N ALA A 57 -3.90 -1.19 -10.50
CA ALA A 57 -3.66 -0.60 -11.81
C ALA A 57 -4.93 -0.49 -12.68
N GLU A 58 -6.07 -1.03 -12.22
CA GLU A 58 -7.40 -0.89 -12.83
C GLU A 58 -7.95 0.54 -12.66
#